data_AF-A0A6J4U1Z1-F1
#
_entry.id   AF-A0A6J4U1Z1-F1
#
_cell.length_a   1.000
_cell.length_b   1.000
_cell.length_c   1.000
_cell.angle_alpha   90.00
_cell.angle_beta   90.00
_cell.angle_gamma   90.00
#
_symmetry.space_group_name_H-M   'P 1'
#
loop_
_entity.id
_entity.type
_entity.pdbx_description
1 polymer ?
#
loop_
_entity_poly.entity_id
_entity_poly.type
_entity_poly.pdbx_seq_one_letter_code
_entity_poly.pdbx_strand_id
1 'polypeptide(L)' 'GATYQICFIRTQVPTRFCYQKLLSIYGPGGRFVTISKSYCS' A
#
# COMPACT_ATOMS: atom_id res chain seq x y z
N GLY A 1 -4.21 15.63 -13.67
CA GLY A 1 -3.36 14.44 -13.52
C GLY A 1 -3.64 13.80 -12.18
N ALA A 2 -3.71 12.47 -12.10
CA ALA A 2 -3.93 11.76 -10.84
C ALA A 2 -2.58 11.45 -10.15
N THR A 3 -2.46 11.81 -8.88
CA THR A 3 -1.27 11.55 -8.07
C THR A 3 -1.43 10.21 -7.34
N TYR A 4 -0.47 9.30 -7.48
CA TYR A 4 -0.45 8.01 -6.79
C TYR A 4 0.69 7.99 -5.78
N GLN A 5 0.42 7.51 -4.57
CA GLN A 5 1.43 7.31 -3.53
C GLN A 5 1.59 5.80 -3.28
N ILE A 6 2.80 5.30 -3.49
CA ILE A 6 3.16 3.90 -3.23
C ILE A 6 3.99 3.86 -1.95
N CYS A 7 3.51 3.15 -0.93
CA CYS A 7 4.24 2.94 0.32
C CYS A 7 4.59 1.45 0.46
N PHE A 8 5.85 1.18 0.84
CA PHE A 8 6.37 -0.15 1.12
C PHE A 8 6.65 -0.27 2.61
N ILE A 9 5.90 -1.12 3.32
CA ILE A 9 6.14 -1.40 4.74
C ILE A 9 6.81 -2.77 4.84
N ARG A 10 8.03 -2.81 5.39
CA ARG A 10 8.76 -4.04 5.70
C ARG A 10 8.58 -4.31 7.20
N THR A 11 7.89 -5.39 7.54
CA THR A 11 7.84 -5.88 8.94
C THR A 11 8.70 -7.13 9.05
N GLN A 12 9.70 -7.08 9.92
CA GLN A 12 10.58 -8.21 10.20
C GLN A 12 10.02 -8.95 11.41
N VAL A 13 9.19 -9.95 11.15
CA VAL A 13 8.79 -10.96 12.15
C VAL A 13 9.93 -12.01 12.15
N PRO A 14 10.37 -12.55 13.30
CA PRO A 14 11.60 -13.36 13.41
C PRO A 14 11.77 -14.51 12.39
N THR A 15 10.68 -14.97 11.77
CA THR A 15 10.64 -16.09 10.82
C THR A 15 9.93 -15.80 9.49
N ARG A 16 9.48 -14.56 9.25
CA ARG A 16 8.78 -14.18 8.00
C ARG A 16 9.13 -12.77 7.53
N PHE A 17 9.41 -12.63 6.24
CA PHE A 17 9.53 -11.34 5.59
C PHE A 17 8.18 -10.93 5.02
N CYS A 18 7.52 -9.96 5.65
CA CYS A 18 6.27 -9.42 5.14
C CYS A 18 6.50 -8.05 4.47
N TYR A 19 6.04 -7.94 3.22
CA TYR A 19 6.01 -6.72 2.42
C TYR A 19 4.56 -6.29 2.18
N GLN A 20 4.25 -5.03 2.48
CA GLN A 20 2.95 -4.44 2.18
C GLN A 20 3.09 -3.40 1.08
N LYS A 21 2.28 -3.54 0.01
CA LYS A 21 2.15 -2.56 -1.07
C LYS A 21 0.85 -1.79 -0.87
N LEU A 22 0.95 -0.48 -0.73
CA LEU A 22 -0.19 0.45 -0.65
C LEU A 22 -0.30 1.24 -1.96
N LEU A 23 -1.51 1.36 -2.49
CA LEU A 23 -1.85 2.21 -3.63
C LEU A 23 -3.03 3.10 -3.23
N SER A 24 -2.76 4.40 -3.11
CA SER A 24 -3.80 5.40 -2.85
C SER A 24 -4.19 6.10 -4.14
N ILE A 25 -5.49 6.13 -4.41
CA ILE A 25 -6.10 6.74 -5.60
C ILE A 25 -7.02 7.88 -5.14
N TYR A 26 -6.75 9.08 -5.65
CA TYR A 26 -7.60 10.24 -5.46
C TYR A 26 -8.52 10.41 -6.68
N GLY A 27 -9.82 10.18 -6.48
CA GLY A 27 -10.86 10.34 -7.49
C GLY A 27 -11.51 11.73 -7.46
N PRO A 28 -12.22 12.12 -8.54
CA PRO A 28 -12.98 13.37 -8.58
C PRO A 28 -14.10 13.37 -7.52
N GLY A 29 -14.35 14.53 -6.90
CA GLY A 29 -15.33 14.69 -5.82
C GLY A 29 -14.80 14.36 -4.41
N GLY A 30 -13.48 14.32 -4.20
CA GLY A 30 -12.88 14.07 -2.89
C GLY A 30 -12.90 12.59 -2.46
N ARG A 31 -13.28 11.67 -3.37
CA ARG A 31 -13.23 10.24 -3.10
C ARG A 31 -11.78 9.77 -3.00
N PHE A 32 -11.43 9.23 -1.85
CA PHE A 32 -10.12 8.65 -1.57
C PHE A 32 -10.26 7.14 -1.38
N VAL A 33 -9.55 6.36 -2.19
CA VAL A 33 -9.54 4.89 -2.08
C VAL A 33 -8.10 4.43 -1.87
N THR A 34 -7.87 3.68 -0.80
CA THR A 34 -6.58 3.01 -0.56
C THR A 34 -6.74 1.51 -0.75
N ILE A 35 -5.93 0.95 -1.63
CA ILE A 35 -5.81 -0.48 -1.86
C ILE A 35 -4.52 -0.94 -1.20
N SER A 36 -4.58 -1.98 -0.37
CA SER A 36 -3.40 -2.57 0.26
C SER A 36 -3.29 -4.06 -0.07
N LYS A 37 -2.07 -4.53 -0.32
CA LYS A 37 -1.78 -5.95 -0.53
C LYS A 37 -0.52 -6.33 0.23
N SER A 38 -0.62 -7.40 1.03
CA SER A 38 0.47 -7.91 1.85
C SER A 38 0.98 -9.24 1.27
N TYR A 39 2.29 -9.40 1.24
CA TYR A 39 3.00 -10.60 0.81
C TYR A 39 3.92 -11.02 1.94
N CYS A 40 3.81 -12.24 2.45
CA CYS A 40 4.71 -12.78 3.46
C CYS A 40 5.42 -14.01 2.89
N SER A 41 6.75 -14.01 2.95
CA SER A 41 7.61 -15.15 2.60
C SER A 41 8.35 -15.69 3.82
#